data_AF-A0A7W1K9B9-F1
#
_entry.id   AF-A0A7W1K9B9-F1
#
_cell.length_a   1.000
_cell.length_b   1.000
_cell.length_c   1.000
_cell.angle_alpha   90.00
_cell.angle_beta   90.00
_cell.angle_gamma   90.00
#
_symmetry.space_group_name_H-M   'P 1'
#
loop_
_entity.id
_entity.type
_entity.pdbx_description
1 polymer ?
#
loop_
_entity_poly.entity_id
_entity_poly.type
_entity_poly.pdbx_seq_one_letter_code
_entity_poly.pdbx_strand_id
1 'polypeptide(L)'
;MAVVRRNVLTSPDSATYVAGVLDLASRPTTTTPARLNSGSIVERVPEARIFGTSTELNRPLSWWDLLTWWHVAAMHWPTPGGGNRAHGGPVFAPWHRLYLRRLEEAIQSVTGKADFGLPYWDWAEDGELAAADQLTAQIWERVGPPRGQITTGPFGELRVRLVTNPSDNAIYVVPPQPIHRAAGLDSLAPTLPTRDDQRRTIANAMYDRIDWNRSTDSFRNKLEGWRDARNPPRPGVWMHNRVHVFVGGSMGPASSPNDPVFFLNHCNTDRQWEGWLTKHGRTYLPAPTQGPPGHCAEDPLLSIVWPSMRPSQVLDPGSPPLDWYRYDRLPA
;
A
#
# COMPACT_ATOMS: atom_id res chain seq x y z
N MET A 1 -13.44 13.06 -15.99
CA MET A 1 -12.54 12.36 -16.92
C MET A 1 -11.50 11.66 -16.09
N ALA A 2 -11.49 10.34 -16.12
CA ALA A 2 -10.50 9.53 -15.44
C ALA A 2 -9.06 9.97 -15.76
N VAL A 3 -8.23 10.10 -14.73
CA VAL A 3 -6.79 10.33 -14.89
C VAL A 3 -6.09 9.06 -15.37
N VAL A 4 -4.89 9.17 -15.90
CA VAL A 4 -4.13 8.01 -16.39
C VAL A 4 -2.91 7.78 -15.50
N ARG A 5 -2.87 6.63 -14.83
CA ARG A 5 -1.74 6.16 -14.03
C ARG A 5 -0.72 5.49 -14.94
N ARG A 6 0.54 5.89 -14.82
CA ARG A 6 1.65 5.49 -15.71
C ARG A 6 2.85 4.99 -14.92
N ASN A 7 3.75 4.28 -15.58
CA ASN A 7 5.02 3.88 -14.97
C ASN A 7 5.79 5.14 -14.52
N VAL A 8 6.27 5.16 -13.28
CA VAL A 8 7.01 6.26 -12.66
C VAL A 8 8.27 6.68 -13.44
N LEU A 9 8.86 5.77 -14.23
CA LEU A 9 10.02 6.10 -15.07
C LEU A 9 9.66 7.03 -16.24
N THR A 10 8.44 6.90 -16.76
CA THR A 10 7.95 7.61 -17.97
C THR A 10 6.81 8.58 -17.67
N SER A 11 6.27 8.60 -16.45
CA SER A 11 5.12 9.42 -16.10
C SER A 11 5.49 10.91 -16.06
N PRO A 12 4.69 11.80 -16.69
CA PRO A 12 4.84 13.24 -16.51
C PRO A 12 4.54 13.68 -15.07
N ASP A 13 3.85 12.84 -14.30
CA ASP A 13 3.41 13.12 -12.93
C ASP A 13 4.44 12.77 -11.86
N SER A 14 5.59 12.18 -12.21
CA SER A 14 6.59 11.73 -11.22
C SER A 14 7.14 12.87 -10.35
N ALA A 15 7.37 14.06 -10.93
CA ALA A 15 7.79 15.23 -10.16
C ALA A 15 6.65 15.78 -9.27
N THR A 16 5.40 15.73 -9.76
CA THR A 16 4.22 16.14 -8.98
C THR A 16 3.97 15.19 -7.82
N TYR A 17 4.20 13.90 -8.00
CA TYR A 17 4.13 12.92 -6.94
C TYR A 17 5.10 13.26 -5.80
N VAL A 18 6.37 13.54 -6.13
CA VAL A 18 7.38 13.95 -5.14
C VAL A 18 6.95 15.23 -4.41
N ALA A 19 6.57 16.27 -5.16
CA ALA A 19 6.15 17.54 -4.57
C ALA A 19 4.93 17.39 -3.65
N GLY A 20 3.92 16.62 -4.08
CA GLY A 20 2.71 16.37 -3.30
C GLY A 20 2.98 15.59 -2.02
N VAL A 21 3.87 14.58 -2.06
CA VAL A 21 4.29 13.84 -0.87
C VAL A 21 5.00 14.74 0.13
N LEU A 22 5.98 15.54 -0.31
CA LEU A 22 6.71 16.45 0.57
C LEU A 22 5.79 17.52 1.18
N ASP A 23 4.85 18.05 0.38
CA ASP A 23 3.84 18.97 0.87
C ASP A 23 2.97 18.31 1.94
N LEU A 24 2.36 17.14 1.67
CA LEU A 24 1.51 16.43 2.64
C LEU A 24 2.25 16.04 3.92
N ALA A 25 3.55 15.74 3.83
CA ALA A 25 4.40 15.43 4.98
C ALA A 25 4.72 16.66 5.84
N SER A 26 4.83 17.83 5.23
CA SER A 26 5.06 19.09 5.94
C SER A 26 3.77 19.78 6.40
N ARG A 27 2.63 19.45 5.79
CA ARG A 27 1.34 20.13 6.02
C ARG A 27 0.64 19.60 7.28
N PRO A 28 0.54 20.41 8.35
CA PRO A 28 -0.13 19.99 9.58
C PRO A 28 -1.64 19.85 9.40
N THR A 29 -2.23 18.96 10.17
CA THR A 29 -3.68 18.84 10.38
C THR A 29 -4.06 19.45 11.73
N THR A 30 -5.34 19.40 12.09
CA THR A 30 -5.81 19.72 13.45
C THR A 30 -5.83 18.49 14.37
N THR A 31 -5.41 17.33 13.89
CA THR A 31 -5.52 16.05 14.61
C THR A 31 -4.21 15.75 15.33
N THR A 32 -4.29 15.38 16.61
CA THR A 32 -3.12 14.97 17.42
C THR A 32 -3.18 13.48 17.72
N PRO A 33 -2.05 12.82 18.05
CA PRO A 33 -2.06 11.43 18.52
C PRO A 33 -2.98 11.23 19.73
N ALA A 34 -3.02 12.18 20.68
CA ALA A 34 -3.92 12.13 21.83
C ALA A 34 -5.40 12.08 21.40
N ARG A 35 -5.79 12.88 20.39
CA ARG A 35 -7.15 12.86 19.84
C ARG A 35 -7.49 11.53 19.16
N LEU A 36 -6.53 10.92 18.47
CA LEU A 36 -6.70 9.59 17.88
C LEU A 36 -6.82 8.50 18.96
N ASN A 37 -6.01 8.58 20.01
CA ASN A 37 -6.04 7.68 21.15
C ASN A 37 -7.34 7.71 21.96
N SER A 38 -8.04 8.85 21.96
CA SER A 38 -9.37 8.99 22.55
C SER A 38 -10.51 8.70 21.55
N GLY A 39 -10.19 8.32 20.32
CA GLY A 39 -11.16 8.06 19.27
C GLY A 39 -11.72 6.63 19.30
N SER A 40 -12.86 6.45 18.65
CA SER A 40 -13.60 5.16 18.59
C SER A 40 -12.81 4.00 17.96
N ILE A 41 -11.78 4.31 17.16
CA ILE A 41 -10.90 3.29 16.59
C ILE A 41 -10.04 2.65 17.67
N VAL A 42 -9.37 3.44 18.50
CA VAL A 42 -8.52 2.93 19.59
C VAL A 42 -9.35 2.31 20.72
N GLU A 43 -10.60 2.75 20.90
CA GLU A 43 -11.55 2.08 21.79
C GLU A 43 -11.84 0.63 21.34
N ARG A 44 -11.96 0.40 20.02
CA ARG A 44 -12.24 -0.93 19.44
C ARG A 44 -10.97 -1.76 19.21
N VAL A 45 -9.84 -1.09 19.02
CA VAL A 45 -8.53 -1.68 18.72
C VAL A 45 -7.47 -1.02 19.60
N PRO A 46 -7.37 -1.41 20.88
CA PRO A 46 -6.41 -0.82 21.82
C PRO A 46 -4.96 -0.89 21.36
N GLU A 47 -4.61 -1.88 20.53
CA GLU A 47 -3.29 -2.09 19.96
C GLU A 47 -2.90 -1.01 18.93
N ALA A 48 -3.87 -0.29 18.36
CA ALA A 48 -3.62 0.84 17.46
C ALA A 48 -3.26 2.15 18.20
N ARG A 49 -3.15 2.09 19.54
CA ARG A 49 -2.77 3.23 20.39
C ARG A 49 -1.37 3.73 20.03
N ILE A 50 -1.25 5.06 19.95
CA ILE A 50 0.00 5.75 19.72
C ILE A 50 0.67 6.08 21.05
N PHE A 51 1.94 5.69 21.19
CA PHE A 51 2.76 5.94 22.38
C PHE A 51 3.72 7.10 22.16
N GLY A 52 4.03 7.85 23.21
CA GLY A 52 4.91 9.02 23.18
C GLY A 52 4.80 9.82 24.46
N THR A 53 5.62 10.85 24.61
CA THR A 53 5.52 11.82 25.72
C THR A 53 4.25 12.66 25.58
N SER A 54 3.79 13.27 26.69
CA SER A 54 2.62 14.16 26.66
C SER A 54 2.77 15.29 25.63
N THR A 55 3.95 15.87 25.50
CA THR A 55 4.23 16.92 24.50
C THR A 55 4.10 16.39 23.08
N GLU A 56 4.65 15.21 22.78
CA GLU A 56 4.57 14.58 21.46
C GLU A 56 3.13 14.21 21.08
N LEU A 57 2.38 13.64 22.02
CA LEU A 57 1.00 13.23 21.80
C LEU A 57 0.04 14.40 21.58
N ASN A 58 0.41 15.60 22.01
CA ASN A 58 -0.39 16.81 21.81
C ASN A 58 0.05 17.66 20.62
N ARG A 59 1.08 17.23 19.87
CA ARG A 59 1.51 17.92 18.64
C ARG A 59 0.66 17.50 17.44
N PRO A 60 0.15 18.44 16.62
CA PRO A 60 -0.65 18.08 15.44
C PRO A 60 0.13 17.24 14.42
N LEU A 61 -0.52 16.21 13.88
CA LEU A 61 -0.01 15.29 12.85
C LEU A 61 -0.03 15.95 11.48
N SER A 62 0.92 15.61 10.61
CA SER A 62 0.81 15.98 9.20
C SER A 62 -0.24 15.13 8.48
N TRP A 63 -0.62 15.53 7.27
CA TRP A 63 -1.48 14.70 6.42
C TRP A 63 -0.83 13.35 6.10
N TRP A 64 0.49 13.32 5.90
CA TRP A 64 1.23 12.08 5.70
C TRP A 64 1.19 11.16 6.93
N ASP A 65 1.34 11.73 8.13
CA ASP A 65 1.24 10.94 9.37
C ASP A 65 -0.17 10.32 9.53
N LEU A 66 -1.24 11.03 9.14
CA LEU A 66 -2.59 10.48 9.16
C LEU A 66 -2.77 9.34 8.16
N LEU A 67 -2.17 9.44 6.97
CA LEU A 67 -2.15 8.35 6.00
C LEU A 67 -1.43 7.12 6.57
N THR A 68 -0.27 7.31 7.21
CA THR A 68 0.47 6.22 7.88
C THR A 68 -0.38 5.59 8.99
N TRP A 69 -0.99 6.40 9.86
CA TRP A 69 -1.81 5.85 10.95
C TRP A 69 -3.07 5.14 10.44
N TRP A 70 -3.67 5.57 9.31
CA TRP A 70 -4.78 4.85 8.68
C TRP A 70 -4.41 3.40 8.37
N HIS A 71 -3.27 3.20 7.73
CA HIS A 71 -2.78 1.86 7.42
C HIS A 71 -2.46 1.06 8.68
N VAL A 72 -1.79 1.67 9.68
CA VAL A 72 -1.52 1.03 10.97
C VAL A 72 -2.81 0.58 11.65
N ALA A 73 -3.82 1.44 11.74
CA ALA A 73 -5.11 1.13 12.35
C ALA A 73 -5.81 -0.03 11.62
N ALA A 74 -5.74 -0.08 10.28
CA ALA A 74 -6.30 -1.18 9.51
C ALA A 74 -5.57 -2.51 9.77
N MET A 75 -4.24 -2.46 9.89
CA MET A 75 -3.43 -3.65 10.19
C MET A 75 -3.67 -4.20 11.60
N HIS A 76 -3.90 -3.32 12.57
CA HIS A 76 -4.16 -3.70 13.96
C HIS A 76 -5.59 -4.16 14.21
N TRP A 77 -6.52 -3.97 13.26
CA TRP A 77 -7.91 -4.36 13.43
C TRP A 77 -8.15 -5.79 12.90
N PRO A 78 -8.10 -6.83 13.75
CA PRO A 78 -8.16 -8.21 13.29
C PRO A 78 -9.54 -8.55 12.71
N THR A 79 -9.54 -9.54 11.84
CA THR A 79 -10.74 -10.18 11.31
C THR A 79 -10.67 -11.70 11.54
N PRO A 80 -11.81 -12.41 11.58
CA PRO A 80 -11.79 -13.87 11.68
C PRO A 80 -11.02 -14.50 10.51
N GLY A 81 -10.28 -15.58 10.79
CA GLY A 81 -9.41 -16.22 9.79
C GLY A 81 -7.96 -15.72 9.77
N GLY A 82 -7.58 -14.81 10.68
CA GLY A 82 -6.18 -14.41 10.88
C GLY A 82 -5.71 -13.24 9.99
N GLY A 83 -6.63 -12.60 9.27
CA GLY A 83 -6.41 -11.35 8.55
C GLY A 83 -6.70 -10.11 9.40
N ASN A 84 -6.76 -8.96 8.74
CA ASN A 84 -7.18 -7.69 9.32
C ASN A 84 -7.94 -6.85 8.27
N ARG A 85 -8.32 -5.61 8.62
CA ARG A 85 -9.15 -4.73 7.78
C ARG A 85 -8.48 -4.24 6.48
N ALA A 86 -7.22 -4.62 6.21
CA ALA A 86 -6.51 -4.30 4.98
C ALA A 86 -5.69 -5.46 4.38
N HIS A 87 -5.44 -6.56 5.11
CA HIS A 87 -4.50 -7.61 4.73
C HIS A 87 -4.97 -9.00 5.19
N GLY A 88 -4.31 -10.03 4.66
CA GLY A 88 -4.47 -11.42 5.04
C GLY A 88 -5.82 -12.02 4.65
N GLY A 89 -6.57 -11.35 3.77
CA GLY A 89 -7.88 -11.79 3.32
C GLY A 89 -8.42 -10.95 2.16
N PRO A 90 -9.63 -11.26 1.67
CA PRO A 90 -10.21 -10.72 0.44
C PRO A 90 -10.17 -9.19 0.26
N VAL A 91 -10.28 -8.42 1.34
CA VAL A 91 -10.34 -6.95 1.31
C VAL A 91 -9.03 -6.28 0.88
N PHE A 92 -7.93 -7.04 0.76
CA PHE A 92 -6.59 -6.51 0.44
C PHE A 92 -6.58 -5.55 -0.75
N ALA A 93 -7.04 -6.01 -1.92
CA ALA A 93 -7.01 -5.20 -3.13
C ALA A 93 -7.99 -3.98 -3.08
N PRO A 94 -9.28 -4.11 -2.72
CA PRO A 94 -10.19 -2.96 -2.68
C PRO A 94 -9.83 -1.93 -1.61
N TRP A 95 -9.32 -2.35 -0.45
CA TRP A 95 -8.91 -1.41 0.60
C TRP A 95 -7.76 -0.53 0.12
N HIS A 96 -6.72 -1.14 -0.46
CA HIS A 96 -5.58 -0.39 -1.00
C HIS A 96 -5.97 0.45 -2.22
N ARG A 97 -6.88 -0.01 -3.07
CA ARG A 97 -7.43 0.81 -4.17
C ARG A 97 -8.05 2.12 -3.67
N LEU A 98 -8.89 2.04 -2.64
CA LEU A 98 -9.48 3.23 -2.01
C LEU A 98 -8.37 4.11 -1.38
N TYR A 99 -7.42 3.50 -0.67
CA TYR A 99 -6.31 4.20 -0.04
C TYR A 99 -5.48 5.02 -1.04
N LEU A 100 -5.11 4.40 -2.17
CA LEU A 100 -4.41 5.06 -3.28
C LEU A 100 -5.23 6.21 -3.86
N ARG A 101 -6.54 6.01 -4.06
CA ARG A 101 -7.41 7.05 -4.59
C ARG A 101 -7.46 8.29 -3.68
N ARG A 102 -7.48 8.09 -2.36
CA ARG A 102 -7.47 9.21 -1.41
C ARG A 102 -6.15 9.96 -1.38
N LEU A 103 -5.01 9.26 -1.51
CA LEU A 103 -3.73 9.94 -1.70
C LEU A 103 -3.72 10.76 -3.01
N GLU A 104 -4.20 10.17 -4.10
CA GLU A 104 -4.26 10.85 -5.41
C GLU A 104 -5.09 12.14 -5.33
N GLU A 105 -6.27 12.11 -4.69
CA GLU A 105 -7.09 13.30 -4.41
C GLU A 105 -6.36 14.34 -3.55
N ALA A 106 -5.65 13.88 -2.52
CA ALA A 106 -4.89 14.77 -1.66
C ALA A 106 -3.75 15.48 -2.43
N ILE A 107 -3.03 14.74 -3.29
CA ILE A 107 -1.98 15.31 -4.15
C ILE A 107 -2.58 16.27 -5.19
N GLN A 108 -3.68 15.90 -5.85
CA GLN A 108 -4.42 16.78 -6.77
C GLN A 108 -4.77 18.09 -6.07
N SER A 109 -5.24 18.02 -4.82
CA SER A 109 -5.63 19.19 -4.03
C SER A 109 -4.44 20.08 -3.66
N VAL A 110 -3.32 19.54 -3.18
CA VAL A 110 -2.20 20.37 -2.69
C VAL A 110 -1.33 20.90 -3.82
N THR A 111 -1.32 20.24 -4.98
CA THR A 111 -0.54 20.66 -6.15
C THR A 111 -1.36 21.47 -7.16
N GLY A 112 -2.68 21.48 -7.04
CA GLY A 112 -3.59 22.11 -8.01
C GLY A 112 -3.69 21.37 -9.35
N LYS A 113 -3.05 20.20 -9.50
CA LYS A 113 -3.09 19.40 -10.72
C LYS A 113 -4.24 18.40 -10.69
N ALA A 114 -5.42 18.81 -11.13
CA ALA A 114 -6.61 17.97 -11.14
C ALA A 114 -6.48 16.72 -12.04
N ASP A 115 -5.59 16.75 -13.03
CA ASP A 115 -5.31 15.66 -13.97
C ASP A 115 -4.18 14.73 -13.51
N PHE A 116 -3.58 14.96 -12.33
CA PHE A 116 -2.55 14.11 -11.75
C PHE A 116 -3.03 12.66 -11.59
N GLY A 117 -2.30 11.71 -12.18
CA GLY A 117 -2.45 10.29 -11.95
C GLY A 117 -1.30 9.72 -11.12
N LEU A 118 -1.62 8.96 -10.07
CA LEU A 118 -0.61 8.35 -9.21
C LEU A 118 0.28 7.38 -10.04
N PRO A 119 1.60 7.58 -10.09
CA PRO A 119 2.47 6.69 -10.85
C PRO A 119 2.60 5.31 -10.19
N TYR A 120 2.95 4.29 -10.98
CA TYR A 120 3.24 2.95 -10.49
C TYR A 120 4.71 2.58 -10.72
N TRP A 121 5.27 1.73 -9.87
CA TRP A 121 6.58 1.11 -10.09
C TRP A 121 6.39 -0.31 -10.64
N ASP A 122 6.78 -0.54 -11.89
CA ASP A 122 6.72 -1.88 -12.47
C ASP A 122 7.89 -2.75 -12.00
N TRP A 123 7.87 -3.14 -10.73
CA TRP A 123 8.92 -3.92 -10.08
C TRP A 123 9.27 -5.24 -10.78
N ALA A 124 8.38 -5.78 -11.63
CA ALA A 124 8.70 -6.98 -12.40
C ALA A 124 9.55 -6.71 -13.63
N GLU A 125 9.64 -5.46 -14.10
CA GLU A 125 10.63 -5.07 -15.09
C GLU A 125 12.03 -5.15 -14.50
N ASP A 126 12.22 -4.52 -13.34
CA ASP A 126 13.49 -4.56 -12.61
C ASP A 126 13.79 -5.97 -12.11
N GLY A 127 12.78 -6.80 -11.82
CA GLY A 127 12.94 -8.19 -11.44
C GLY A 127 13.55 -9.09 -12.51
N GLU A 128 13.56 -8.69 -13.79
CA GLU A 128 14.26 -9.41 -14.87
C GLU A 128 15.77 -9.12 -14.88
N LEU A 129 16.23 -8.09 -14.15
CA LEU A 129 17.64 -7.77 -14.01
C LEU A 129 18.34 -8.72 -13.05
N ALA A 130 19.66 -8.86 -13.18
CA ALA A 130 20.47 -9.56 -12.19
C ALA A 130 20.39 -8.84 -10.83
N ALA A 131 20.52 -9.59 -9.73
CA ALA A 131 20.31 -9.07 -8.38
C ALA A 131 21.14 -7.81 -8.05
N ALA A 132 22.37 -7.72 -8.56
CA ALA A 132 23.22 -6.55 -8.38
C ALA A 132 22.70 -5.32 -9.13
N ASP A 133 22.18 -5.52 -10.35
CA ASP A 133 21.67 -4.45 -11.22
C ASP A 133 20.33 -3.90 -10.72
N GLN A 134 19.57 -4.66 -9.94
CA GLN A 134 18.36 -4.18 -9.27
C GLN A 134 18.65 -3.04 -8.28
N LEU A 135 19.87 -2.95 -7.74
CA LEU A 135 20.29 -1.88 -6.81
C LEU A 135 20.68 -0.59 -7.54
N THR A 136 20.88 -0.64 -8.85
CA THR A 136 21.21 0.50 -9.71
C THR A 136 20.14 0.79 -10.75
N ALA A 137 18.98 0.12 -10.65
CA ALA A 137 17.83 0.34 -11.51
C ALA A 137 17.36 1.81 -11.48
N GLN A 138 16.81 2.29 -12.61
CA GLN A 138 16.43 3.69 -12.80
C GLN A 138 15.37 4.18 -11.80
N ILE A 139 14.62 3.28 -11.16
CA ILE A 139 13.67 3.64 -10.10
C ILE A 139 14.34 4.47 -8.99
N TRP A 140 15.58 4.16 -8.62
CA TRP A 140 16.29 4.82 -7.54
C TRP A 140 16.65 6.29 -7.85
N GLU A 141 16.73 6.67 -9.12
CA GLU A 141 16.84 8.08 -9.53
C GLU A 141 15.53 8.84 -9.23
N ARG A 142 14.39 8.15 -9.25
CA ARG A 142 13.05 8.73 -9.01
C ARG A 142 12.66 8.77 -7.54
N VAL A 143 13.23 7.89 -6.71
CA VAL A 143 12.79 7.73 -5.30
C VAL A 143 13.92 7.84 -4.28
N GLY A 144 15.15 8.11 -4.71
CA GLY A 144 16.33 8.17 -3.86
C GLY A 144 17.01 6.80 -3.66
N PRO A 145 18.12 6.75 -2.91
CA PRO A 145 18.96 5.56 -2.82
C PRO A 145 18.21 4.32 -2.29
N PRO A 146 18.65 3.11 -2.69
CA PRO A 146 18.01 1.85 -2.30
C PRO A 146 18.32 1.40 -0.86
N ARG A 147 19.34 1.99 -0.22
CA ARG A 147 19.86 1.55 1.07
C ARG A 147 20.26 2.73 1.96
N GLY A 148 20.21 2.49 3.27
CA GLY A 148 20.60 3.45 4.30
C GLY A 148 19.50 4.46 4.62
N GLN A 149 19.88 5.49 5.37
CA GLN A 149 19.00 6.63 5.64
C GLN A 149 18.86 7.47 4.37
N ILE A 150 17.63 7.79 4.01
CA ILE A 150 17.34 8.56 2.80
C ILE A 150 17.43 10.05 3.12
N THR A 151 18.62 10.61 2.89
CA THR A 151 18.93 12.02 3.11
C THR A 151 19.27 12.78 1.82
N THR A 152 19.26 12.08 0.68
CA THR A 152 19.52 12.61 -0.66
C THR A 152 18.47 12.12 -1.66
N GLY A 153 18.44 12.74 -2.84
CA GLY A 153 17.47 12.43 -3.89
C GLY A 153 16.08 13.00 -3.60
N PRO A 154 15.06 12.61 -4.38
CA PRO A 154 13.75 13.25 -4.38
C PRO A 154 13.01 13.26 -3.03
N PHE A 155 13.29 12.30 -2.14
CA PHE A 155 12.69 12.22 -0.80
C PHE A 155 13.69 12.47 0.33
N GLY A 156 14.87 13.04 0.07
CA GLY A 156 15.92 13.28 1.07
C GLY A 156 15.51 14.23 2.21
N GLU A 157 14.52 15.10 1.96
CA GLU A 157 13.96 16.03 2.95
C GLU A 157 12.78 15.46 3.74
N LEU A 158 12.25 14.31 3.34
CA LEU A 158 11.10 13.69 4.01
C LEU A 158 11.47 13.32 5.44
N ARG A 159 10.62 13.73 6.40
CA ARG A 159 10.73 13.34 7.80
C ARG A 159 9.42 12.73 8.27
N VAL A 160 9.51 11.58 8.92
CA VAL A 160 8.37 10.86 9.47
C VAL A 160 8.48 10.78 10.99
N ARG A 161 7.33 10.72 11.67
CA ARG A 161 7.27 10.73 13.13
C ARG A 161 6.39 9.66 13.75
N LEU A 162 5.57 8.96 12.96
CA LEU A 162 4.79 7.81 13.45
C LEU A 162 5.43 6.52 12.95
N VAL A 163 6.06 5.77 13.84
CA VAL A 163 6.83 4.57 13.48
C VAL A 163 6.35 3.37 14.29
N THR A 164 6.07 2.27 13.60
CA THR A 164 5.82 0.98 14.25
C THR A 164 7.14 0.36 14.66
N ASN A 165 7.30 0.06 15.94
CA ASN A 165 8.45 -0.66 16.46
C ASN A 165 8.31 -2.15 16.10
N PRO A 166 9.26 -2.74 15.35
CA PRO A 166 9.15 -4.14 14.92
C PRO A 166 9.20 -5.15 16.08
N SER A 167 9.72 -4.76 17.25
CA SER A 167 9.89 -5.68 18.40
C SER A 167 8.60 -5.95 19.16
N ASP A 168 7.72 -4.95 19.27
CA ASP A 168 6.44 -5.03 20.02
C ASP A 168 5.22 -4.72 19.15
N ASN A 169 5.45 -4.36 17.88
CA ASN A 169 4.45 -3.95 16.89
C ASN A 169 3.62 -2.71 17.29
N ALA A 170 3.99 -1.99 18.36
CA ALA A 170 3.31 -0.77 18.78
C ALA A 170 3.77 0.44 17.95
N ILE A 171 2.91 1.46 17.83
CA ILE A 171 3.22 2.69 17.11
C ILE A 171 3.65 3.80 18.06
N TYR A 172 4.80 4.40 17.79
CA TYR A 172 5.39 5.46 18.60
C TYR A 172 5.45 6.78 17.82
N VAL A 173 5.25 7.89 18.53
CA VAL A 173 5.75 9.18 18.10
C VAL A 173 7.26 9.21 18.36
N VAL A 174 8.03 9.51 17.32
CA VAL A 174 9.48 9.64 17.39
C VAL A 174 9.91 11.04 16.95
N PRO A 175 11.13 11.49 17.32
CA PRO A 175 11.71 12.68 16.72
C PRO A 175 11.67 12.58 15.18
N PRO A 176 11.31 13.66 14.45
CA PRO A 176 11.24 13.61 12.99
C PRO A 176 12.55 13.10 12.39
N GLN A 177 12.49 11.98 11.69
CA GLN A 177 13.67 11.30 11.18
C GLN A 177 13.50 10.90 9.70
N PRO A 178 14.60 10.73 8.95
CA PRO A 178 14.55 10.18 7.60
C PRO A 178 13.95 8.78 7.59
N ILE A 179 13.38 8.39 6.44
CA ILE A 179 13.09 6.98 6.16
C ILE A 179 14.40 6.20 5.96
N HIS A 180 14.35 4.89 6.14
CA HIS A 180 15.48 3.98 5.97
C HIS A 180 15.13 2.87 4.98
N ARG A 181 16.07 2.45 4.13
CA ARG A 181 15.90 1.31 3.22
C ARG A 181 17.03 0.30 3.35
N ALA A 182 16.75 -0.93 2.98
CA ALA A 182 17.66 -2.07 3.08
C ALA A 182 17.55 -2.99 1.84
N ALA A 183 17.44 -2.40 0.64
CA ALA A 183 17.14 -3.13 -0.59
C ALA A 183 17.94 -4.42 -0.76
N GLY A 184 17.27 -5.57 -0.87
CA GLY A 184 17.89 -6.88 -1.14
C GLY A 184 18.83 -7.41 -0.06
N LEU A 185 18.80 -6.86 1.17
CA LEU A 185 19.59 -7.37 2.30
C LEU A 185 18.90 -8.52 3.04
N ASP A 186 17.58 -8.62 2.97
CA ASP A 186 16.83 -9.71 3.58
C ASP A 186 16.88 -10.96 2.69
N SER A 187 17.31 -12.09 3.26
CA SER A 187 17.44 -13.36 2.55
C SER A 187 16.11 -13.96 2.10
N LEU A 188 14.97 -13.50 2.64
CA LEU A 188 13.63 -13.87 2.18
C LEU A 188 13.28 -13.22 0.83
N ALA A 189 13.82 -12.05 0.54
CA ALA A 189 13.59 -11.33 -0.71
C ALA A 189 14.85 -10.60 -1.21
N PRO A 190 15.89 -11.34 -1.64
CA PRO A 190 17.12 -10.73 -2.17
C PRO A 190 16.93 -10.11 -3.56
N THR A 191 15.81 -10.39 -4.24
CA THR A 191 15.46 -9.87 -5.57
C THR A 191 13.98 -9.51 -5.63
N LEU A 192 13.60 -8.69 -6.60
CA LEU A 192 12.21 -8.36 -6.91
C LEU A 192 11.45 -9.53 -7.56
N PRO A 193 10.11 -9.49 -7.59
CA PRO A 193 9.32 -10.45 -8.37
C PRO A 193 9.57 -10.27 -9.88
N THR A 194 9.36 -11.32 -10.67
CA THR A 194 9.59 -11.35 -12.13
C THR A 194 8.29 -11.23 -12.93
N ARG A 195 8.39 -11.11 -14.26
CA ARG A 195 7.25 -11.18 -15.20
C ARG A 195 6.56 -12.54 -15.18
N ASP A 196 7.31 -13.62 -14.94
CA ASP A 196 6.72 -14.96 -14.76
C ASP A 196 5.83 -15.01 -13.51
N ASP A 197 6.23 -14.36 -12.42
CA ASP A 197 5.43 -14.29 -11.20
C ASP A 197 4.12 -13.53 -11.43
N GLN A 198 4.17 -12.38 -12.14
CA GLN A 198 2.98 -11.63 -12.56
C GLN A 198 2.03 -12.48 -13.39
N ARG A 199 2.52 -13.10 -14.47
CA ARG A 199 1.71 -13.94 -15.37
C ARG A 199 1.04 -15.09 -14.62
N ARG A 200 1.77 -15.81 -13.76
CA ARG A 200 1.22 -16.94 -12.99
C ARG A 200 0.20 -16.49 -11.96
N THR A 201 0.41 -15.33 -11.35
CA THR A 201 -0.53 -14.74 -10.40
C THR A 201 -1.84 -14.41 -11.11
N ILE A 202 -1.79 -13.64 -12.21
CA ILE A 202 -2.95 -13.23 -13.00
C ILE A 202 -3.67 -14.43 -13.63
N ALA A 203 -2.95 -15.51 -13.96
CA ALA A 203 -3.57 -16.72 -14.54
C ALA A 203 -4.57 -17.42 -13.61
N ASN A 204 -4.50 -17.20 -12.29
CA ASN A 204 -5.47 -17.78 -11.36
C ASN A 204 -6.85 -17.13 -11.52
N ALA A 205 -7.84 -17.84 -12.06
CA ALA A 205 -9.17 -17.30 -12.31
C ALA A 205 -10.02 -17.10 -11.03
N MET A 206 -9.58 -17.59 -9.88
CA MET A 206 -10.30 -17.42 -8.61
C MET A 206 -9.82 -16.16 -7.89
N TYR A 207 -10.69 -15.16 -7.72
CA TYR A 207 -10.38 -13.95 -6.95
C TYR A 207 -9.85 -14.33 -5.56
N ASP A 208 -10.70 -15.02 -4.80
CA ASP A 208 -10.41 -15.65 -3.53
C ASP A 208 -11.31 -16.88 -3.35
N ARG A 209 -11.08 -17.70 -2.32
CA ARG A 209 -11.88 -18.89 -2.04
C ARG A 209 -12.17 -19.07 -0.56
N ILE A 210 -13.11 -19.98 -0.28
CA ILE A 210 -13.47 -20.41 1.08
C ILE A 210 -12.20 -20.67 1.91
N ASP A 211 -12.27 -20.30 3.19
CA ASP A 211 -11.19 -20.00 4.15
C ASP A 211 -10.78 -18.52 4.19
N TRP A 212 -10.84 -17.80 3.07
CA TRP A 212 -10.71 -16.34 2.98
C TRP A 212 -9.48 -15.75 3.70
N ASN A 213 -8.39 -16.50 3.76
CA ASN A 213 -7.23 -16.18 4.57
C ASN A 213 -5.90 -16.40 3.82
N ARG A 214 -4.78 -16.28 4.52
CA ARG A 214 -3.41 -16.44 3.99
C ARG A 214 -3.08 -17.84 3.48
N SER A 215 -3.96 -18.83 3.70
CA SER A 215 -3.71 -20.20 3.28
C SER A 215 -4.24 -20.55 1.89
N THR A 216 -5.15 -19.74 1.37
CA THR A 216 -5.91 -19.99 0.14
C THR A 216 -5.04 -19.97 -1.12
N ASP A 217 -5.27 -20.91 -2.05
CA ASP A 217 -4.71 -20.82 -3.41
C ASP A 217 -5.65 -19.97 -4.29
N SER A 218 -5.40 -18.65 -4.31
CA SER A 218 -6.22 -17.68 -5.02
C SER A 218 -5.40 -16.56 -5.64
N PHE A 219 -6.00 -15.80 -6.56
CA PHE A 219 -5.38 -14.59 -7.13
C PHE A 219 -5.02 -13.59 -6.03
N ARG A 220 -5.97 -13.24 -5.15
CA ARG A 220 -5.76 -12.28 -4.07
C ARG A 220 -4.57 -12.69 -3.21
N ASN A 221 -4.50 -13.95 -2.81
CA ASN A 221 -3.46 -14.40 -1.88
C ASN A 221 -2.08 -14.54 -2.54
N LYS A 222 -2.02 -14.87 -3.85
CA LYS A 222 -0.79 -14.83 -4.66
C LYS A 222 -0.31 -13.41 -4.90
N LEU A 223 -1.24 -12.49 -5.20
CA LEU A 223 -0.95 -11.07 -5.40
C LEU A 223 -0.41 -10.42 -4.11
N GLU A 224 -1.10 -10.65 -2.99
CA GLU A 224 -0.67 -10.17 -1.66
C GLU A 224 0.70 -10.75 -1.30
N GLY A 225 0.92 -12.02 -1.62
CA GLY A 225 2.24 -12.63 -1.59
C GLY A 225 2.46 -13.69 -0.51
N TRP A 226 1.40 -14.29 0.04
CA TRP A 226 1.49 -15.37 1.04
C TRP A 226 1.61 -16.78 0.43
N ARG A 227 1.44 -16.88 -0.88
CA ARG A 227 1.49 -18.14 -1.64
C ARG A 227 2.32 -17.98 -2.90
N ASP A 228 3.20 -18.94 -3.12
CA ASP A 228 3.98 -19.05 -4.34
C ASP A 228 3.07 -19.46 -5.52
N ALA A 229 3.09 -18.67 -6.60
CA ALA A 229 2.38 -18.99 -7.82
C ALA A 229 3.06 -20.13 -8.63
N ARG A 230 4.34 -20.41 -8.36
CA ARG A 230 5.14 -21.48 -8.98
C ARG A 230 4.94 -22.83 -8.28
N ASN A 231 4.78 -22.84 -6.94
CA ASN A 231 4.60 -24.05 -6.12
C ASN A 231 3.59 -23.81 -4.96
N PRO A 232 2.28 -24.00 -5.21
CA PRO A 232 1.19 -23.53 -4.33
C PRO A 232 1.10 -24.03 -2.87
N PRO A 233 1.79 -25.08 -2.37
CA PRO A 233 1.80 -25.29 -0.93
C PRO A 233 2.86 -24.46 -0.20
N ARG A 234 3.78 -23.77 -0.89
CA ARG A 234 4.87 -23.05 -0.22
C ARG A 234 4.37 -21.70 0.34
N PRO A 235 4.31 -21.52 1.68
CA PRO A 235 4.26 -20.19 2.24
C PRO A 235 5.53 -19.45 1.82
N GLY A 236 5.43 -18.14 1.59
CA GLY A 236 6.60 -17.36 1.24
C GLY A 236 6.32 -15.88 1.17
N VAL A 237 7.31 -15.16 0.68
CA VAL A 237 7.31 -13.72 0.49
C VAL A 237 7.39 -13.47 -1.03
N TRP A 238 6.22 -13.27 -1.63
CA TRP A 238 6.04 -13.14 -3.09
C TRP A 238 5.39 -11.81 -3.46
N MET A 239 5.42 -11.46 -4.75
CA MET A 239 4.65 -10.34 -5.32
C MET A 239 4.72 -9.08 -4.43
N HIS A 240 3.59 -8.58 -3.93
CA HIS A 240 3.52 -7.41 -3.04
C HIS A 240 4.40 -7.55 -1.79
N ASN A 241 4.27 -8.65 -1.02
CA ASN A 241 5.08 -8.88 0.18
C ASN A 241 6.58 -8.91 -0.14
N ARG A 242 6.96 -9.45 -1.30
CA ARG A 242 8.36 -9.49 -1.75
C ARG A 242 8.92 -8.11 -1.99
N VAL A 243 8.14 -7.19 -2.55
CA VAL A 243 8.58 -5.80 -2.74
C VAL A 243 8.77 -5.09 -1.39
N HIS A 244 7.86 -5.30 -0.44
CA HIS A 244 8.00 -4.77 0.93
C HIS A 244 9.29 -5.25 1.60
N VAL A 245 9.54 -6.57 1.58
CA VAL A 245 10.73 -7.16 2.20
C VAL A 245 12.00 -6.82 1.43
N PHE A 246 11.93 -6.79 0.09
CA PHE A 246 13.06 -6.40 -0.75
C PHE A 246 13.51 -4.99 -0.39
N VAL A 247 12.64 -3.98 -0.42
CA VAL A 247 13.01 -2.59 -0.08
C VAL A 247 13.47 -2.49 1.38
N GLY A 248 12.78 -3.17 2.29
CA GLY A 248 13.16 -3.26 3.70
C GLY A 248 13.14 -1.92 4.45
N GLY A 249 13.68 -1.91 5.67
CA GLY A 249 13.70 -0.73 6.52
C GLY A 249 12.28 -0.20 6.79
N SER A 250 12.03 1.07 6.44
CA SER A 250 10.74 1.73 6.59
C SER A 250 9.61 1.04 5.82
N MET A 251 9.88 0.26 4.77
CA MET A 251 8.86 -0.51 4.03
C MET A 251 8.38 -1.79 4.75
N GLY A 252 9.02 -2.22 5.83
CA GLY A 252 8.68 -3.48 6.53
C GLY A 252 7.50 -3.40 7.51
N PRO A 253 7.48 -2.46 8.47
CA PRO A 253 6.48 -2.43 9.54
C PRO A 253 5.08 -2.01 9.08
N ALA A 254 4.11 -2.03 10.00
CA ALA A 254 2.76 -1.52 9.73
C ALA A 254 2.72 -0.03 9.36
N SER A 255 3.76 0.73 9.75
CA SER A 255 3.98 2.11 9.31
C SER A 255 4.67 2.22 7.94
N SER A 256 4.61 1.19 7.09
CA SER A 256 5.28 1.16 5.77
C SER A 256 4.90 2.28 4.80
N PRO A 257 3.68 2.89 4.85
CA PRO A 257 3.40 4.09 4.07
C PRO A 257 4.30 5.28 4.34
N ASN A 258 5.10 5.27 5.43
CA ASN A 258 6.13 6.28 5.66
C ASN A 258 7.11 6.39 4.49
N ASP A 259 7.47 5.29 3.82
CA ASP A 259 8.27 5.31 2.61
C ASP A 259 7.35 5.52 1.38
N PRO A 260 7.53 6.61 0.60
CA PRO A 260 6.69 6.86 -0.57
C PRO A 260 6.71 5.72 -1.62
N VAL A 261 7.76 4.88 -1.66
CA VAL A 261 7.79 3.69 -2.52
C VAL A 261 6.62 2.74 -2.23
N PHE A 262 6.03 2.78 -1.03
CA PHE A 262 4.78 2.10 -0.69
C PHE A 262 3.70 2.34 -1.74
N PHE A 263 3.44 3.61 -2.07
CA PHE A 263 2.33 3.96 -2.96
C PHE A 263 2.62 3.59 -4.42
N LEU A 264 3.88 3.63 -4.85
CA LEU A 264 4.27 3.13 -6.17
C LEU A 264 4.13 1.60 -6.29
N ASN A 265 4.52 0.87 -5.23
CA ASN A 265 4.32 -0.58 -5.12
C ASN A 265 2.83 -0.94 -5.15
N HIS A 266 2.03 -0.27 -4.33
CA HIS A 266 0.59 -0.51 -4.23
C HIS A 266 -0.15 -0.11 -5.50
N CYS A 267 0.28 0.95 -6.19
CA CYS A 267 -0.26 1.31 -7.51
C CYS A 267 0.01 0.22 -8.55
N ASN A 268 1.19 -0.43 -8.53
CA ASN A 268 1.42 -1.60 -9.40
C ASN A 268 0.65 -2.85 -8.94
N THR A 269 0.44 -3.03 -7.63
CA THR A 269 -0.40 -4.11 -7.08
C THR A 269 -1.86 -3.95 -7.54
N ASP A 270 -2.39 -2.74 -7.48
CA ASP A 270 -3.72 -2.40 -7.98
C ASP A 270 -3.81 -2.57 -9.51
N ARG A 271 -2.76 -2.21 -10.24
CA ARG A 271 -2.62 -2.48 -11.68
C ARG A 271 -2.67 -3.98 -12.02
N GLN A 272 -2.09 -4.86 -11.20
CA GLN A 272 -2.23 -6.31 -11.36
C GLN A 272 -3.69 -6.75 -11.15
N TRP A 273 -4.36 -6.21 -10.14
CA TRP A 273 -5.78 -6.50 -9.90
C TRP A 273 -6.66 -6.01 -11.05
N GLU A 274 -6.39 -4.83 -11.60
CA GLU A 274 -7.11 -4.33 -12.77
C GLU A 274 -6.90 -5.20 -14.02
N GLY A 275 -5.68 -5.72 -14.23
CA GLY A 275 -5.39 -6.72 -15.25
C GLY A 275 -6.20 -8.01 -15.05
N TRP A 276 -6.28 -8.49 -13.81
CA TRP A 276 -7.07 -9.66 -13.45
C TRP A 276 -8.57 -9.45 -13.67
N LEU A 277 -9.12 -8.32 -13.21
CA LEU A 277 -10.53 -7.94 -13.37
C LEU A 277 -10.92 -7.83 -14.85
N THR A 278 -10.03 -7.31 -15.68
CA THR A 278 -10.23 -7.23 -17.14
C THR A 278 -10.25 -8.61 -17.78
N LYS A 279 -9.39 -9.52 -17.33
CA LYS A 279 -9.23 -10.87 -17.90
C LYS A 279 -10.31 -11.85 -17.48
N HIS A 280 -10.68 -11.86 -16.21
CA HIS A 280 -11.56 -12.87 -15.60
C HIS A 280 -12.95 -12.33 -15.24
N GLY A 281 -13.20 -11.05 -15.50
CA GLY A 281 -14.43 -10.35 -15.16
C GLY A 281 -14.33 -9.62 -13.83
N ARG A 282 -15.04 -8.49 -13.73
CA ARG A 282 -15.04 -7.62 -12.55
C ARG A 282 -15.84 -8.23 -11.40
N THR A 283 -15.30 -9.27 -10.78
CA THR A 283 -15.92 -9.98 -9.66
C THR A 283 -15.14 -9.80 -8.36
N TYR A 284 -15.86 -9.88 -7.25
CA TYR A 284 -15.28 -9.89 -5.91
C TYR A 284 -15.99 -10.95 -5.07
N LEU A 285 -15.20 -11.69 -4.31
CA LEU A 285 -15.67 -12.65 -3.33
C LEU A 285 -14.94 -12.40 -2.00
N PRO A 286 -15.57 -12.64 -0.85
CA PRO A 286 -16.88 -13.25 -0.64
C PRO A 286 -18.04 -12.31 -0.95
N ALA A 287 -19.16 -12.88 -1.36
CA ALA A 287 -20.42 -12.16 -1.50
C ALA A 287 -20.90 -11.61 -0.13
N PRO A 288 -21.94 -10.76 -0.09
CA PRO A 288 -22.46 -10.23 1.17
C PRO A 288 -22.74 -11.36 2.16
N THR A 289 -22.27 -11.20 3.40
CA THR A 289 -22.46 -12.14 4.53
C THR A 289 -21.93 -13.59 4.33
N GLN A 290 -21.16 -13.86 3.26
CA GLN A 290 -20.62 -15.19 2.96
C GLN A 290 -19.15 -15.40 3.38
N GLY A 291 -18.54 -14.43 4.04
CA GLY A 291 -17.17 -14.48 4.52
C GLY A 291 -16.97 -13.81 5.88
N PRO A 292 -15.71 -13.68 6.33
CA PRO A 292 -15.43 -13.06 7.60
C PRO A 292 -15.82 -11.56 7.59
N PRO A 293 -16.41 -11.03 8.68
CA PRO A 293 -16.70 -9.61 8.79
C PRO A 293 -15.47 -8.74 8.52
N GLY A 294 -15.64 -7.74 7.67
CA GLY A 294 -14.58 -6.89 7.15
C GLY A 294 -13.99 -7.33 5.81
N HIS A 295 -14.39 -8.48 5.28
CA HIS A 295 -13.94 -8.98 3.98
C HIS A 295 -15.08 -9.21 2.98
N CYS A 296 -16.35 -9.15 3.38
CA CYS A 296 -17.46 -9.35 2.44
C CYS A 296 -17.60 -8.16 1.49
N ALA A 297 -18.18 -8.41 0.31
CA ALA A 297 -18.38 -7.43 -0.76
C ALA A 297 -19.04 -6.11 -0.30
N GLU A 298 -19.86 -6.19 0.76
CA GLU A 298 -20.68 -5.10 1.29
C GLU A 298 -20.22 -4.58 2.65
N ASP A 299 -19.12 -5.13 3.19
CA ASP A 299 -18.55 -4.61 4.42
C ASP A 299 -17.87 -3.26 4.16
N PRO A 300 -17.98 -2.29 5.07
CA PRO A 300 -17.30 -1.01 4.92
C PRO A 300 -15.78 -1.21 4.96
N LEU A 301 -15.10 -0.69 3.94
CA LEU A 301 -13.66 -0.50 3.93
C LEU A 301 -13.31 0.50 5.03
N LEU A 302 -12.43 0.12 5.96
CA LEU A 302 -12.01 1.00 7.05
C LEU A 302 -11.43 2.29 6.45
N SER A 303 -12.01 3.43 6.78
CA SER A 303 -11.53 4.76 6.40
C SER A 303 -11.62 5.68 7.61
N ILE A 304 -10.56 6.46 7.86
CA ILE A 304 -10.44 7.28 9.08
C ILE A 304 -10.58 8.78 8.81
N VAL A 305 -10.38 9.19 7.55
CA VAL A 305 -10.42 10.59 7.12
C VAL A 305 -11.60 10.81 6.19
N TRP A 306 -11.81 9.91 5.23
CA TRP A 306 -12.83 10.02 4.20
C TRP A 306 -14.02 9.09 4.47
N PRO A 307 -15.17 9.31 3.83
CA PRO A 307 -16.26 8.34 3.87
C PRO A 307 -15.79 6.96 3.41
N SER A 308 -16.21 5.93 4.15
CA SER A 308 -16.01 4.54 3.77
C SER A 308 -16.75 4.22 2.48
N MET A 309 -16.15 3.33 1.69
CA MET A 309 -16.80 2.65 0.56
C MET A 309 -16.83 1.15 0.84
N ARG A 310 -17.34 0.36 -0.11
CA ARG A 310 -17.41 -1.10 -0.03
C ARG A 310 -16.58 -1.71 -1.14
N PRO A 311 -16.07 -2.95 -1.00
CA PRO A 311 -15.38 -3.66 -2.08
C PRO A 311 -16.14 -3.63 -3.41
N SER A 312 -17.45 -3.89 -3.39
CA SER A 312 -18.31 -3.88 -4.59
C SER A 312 -18.33 -2.53 -5.30
N GLN A 313 -18.17 -1.43 -4.56
CA GLN A 313 -18.22 -0.07 -5.11
C GLN A 313 -16.93 0.34 -5.82
N VAL A 314 -15.81 -0.36 -5.61
CA VAL A 314 -14.49 0.03 -6.16
C VAL A 314 -13.97 -0.93 -7.23
N LEU A 315 -14.81 -1.84 -7.72
CA LEU A 315 -14.42 -2.85 -8.73
C LEU A 315 -14.17 -2.27 -10.12
N ASP A 316 -14.84 -1.17 -10.47
CA ASP A 316 -14.69 -0.53 -11.78
C ASP A 316 -14.31 0.96 -11.65
N PRO A 317 -13.03 1.27 -11.36
CA PRO A 317 -12.59 2.64 -11.13
C PRO A 317 -12.60 3.50 -12.41
N GLY A 318 -12.62 2.88 -13.60
CA GLY A 318 -12.49 3.58 -14.88
C GLY A 318 -13.82 3.86 -15.60
N SER A 319 -14.94 3.42 -15.02
CA SER A 319 -16.29 3.57 -15.59
C SER A 319 -17.17 4.45 -14.71
N PRO A 320 -18.21 5.09 -15.29
CA PRO A 320 -19.24 5.75 -14.48
C PRO A 320 -19.89 4.77 -13.47
N PRO A 321 -20.24 5.23 -12.26
CA PRO A 321 -20.20 6.62 -11.80
C PRO A 321 -18.85 7.08 -11.23
N LEU A 322 -17.83 6.21 -11.14
CA LEU A 322 -16.56 6.56 -10.52
C LEU A 322 -15.71 7.46 -11.43
N ASP A 323 -15.38 6.98 -12.63
CA ASP A 323 -14.50 7.67 -13.60
C ASP A 323 -13.22 8.25 -12.93
N TRP A 324 -12.63 7.47 -12.02
CA TRP A 324 -11.47 7.88 -11.21
C TRP A 324 -10.18 7.86 -12.02
N TYR A 325 -9.80 6.69 -12.53
CA TYR A 325 -8.52 6.51 -13.23
C TYR A 325 -8.54 5.30 -14.16
N ARG A 326 -7.53 5.23 -15.04
CA ARG A 326 -7.17 4.05 -15.84
C ARG A 326 -5.65 3.87 -15.82
N TYR A 327 -5.17 2.66 -16.09
CA TYR A 327 -3.75 2.42 -16.36
C TYR A 327 -3.47 2.57 -17.85
N ASP A 328 -2.34 3.17 -18.20
CA ASP A 328 -1.85 3.25 -19.58
C ASP A 328 -1.57 1.89 -20.20
N ARG A 329 -1.07 0.95 -19.39
CA ARG A 329 -0.76 -0.42 -19.78
C ARG A 329 -1.12 -1.37 -18.65
N LEU A 330 -1.90 -2.41 -18.92
CA LEU A 330 -2.12 -3.51 -17.98
C LEU A 330 -1.01 -4.58 -18.12
N PRO A 331 -0.73 -5.37 -17.07
CA PRO A 331 0.21 -6.48 -17.14
C PRO A 331 -0.34 -7.57 -18.06
N ALA A 332 0.53 -8.18 -18.86
CA ALA A 332 0.17 -9.17 -19.88
C ALA A 332 -0.07 -10.58 -19.32
#